data_AF-A0A7V7BG21-F1
#
_entry.id   AF-A0A7V7BG21-F1
#
_cell.length_a   1.000
_cell.length_b   1.000
_cell.length_c   1.000
_cell.angle_alpha   90.00
_cell.angle_beta   90.00
_cell.angle_gamma   90.00
#
_symmetry.space_group_name_H-M   'P 1'
#
loop_
_entity.id
_entity.type
_entity.pdbx_description
1 polymer ?
#
loop_
_entity_poly.entity_id
_entity_poly.type
_entity_poly.pdbx_seq_one_letter_code
_entity_poly.pdbx_strand_id
1 'polypeptide(L)'
;GKDEQGQATLSQQVTEEQSESTSGTSGLTGVEGNVGIPYYPAGGQGSDTYSRTETITNYMVDQTERKVVQAPGQITRLSTAVIINGMLNEEEIQRIRSLVEAAVGYDPLRGDQITVESMFFETGEELLPLPPVEEEPAPEPRPWWHYAVAGGAALVLALVIFLVVRRRRKRRAAEEIPVVPPEPMQIPKVVPELTMEEKARVEKQKKITDIIREKPEEAVMLLRAWLSEE
;
A
#
# COMPACT_ATOMS: atom_id res chain seq x y z
N GLY A 1 -65.64 2.63 14.50
CA GLY A 1 -66.31 2.89 13.21
C GLY A 1 -65.75 4.19 12.66
N LYS A 2 -65.55 4.31 11.35
CA LYS A 2 -65.13 5.60 10.77
C LYS A 2 -66.25 6.62 10.90
N ASP A 3 -65.91 7.86 11.24
CA ASP A 3 -66.86 8.97 11.23
C ASP A 3 -67.14 9.46 9.80
N GLU A 4 -68.05 10.42 9.64
CA GLU A 4 -68.45 11.01 8.33
C GLU A 4 -67.28 11.69 7.59
N GLN A 5 -66.14 11.88 8.26
CA GLN A 5 -64.92 12.49 7.72
C GLN A 5 -63.81 11.43 7.49
N GLY A 6 -64.10 10.15 7.72
CA GLY A 6 -63.22 9.03 7.44
C GLY A 6 -62.15 8.75 8.51
N GLN A 7 -62.16 9.46 9.63
CA GLN A 7 -61.22 9.31 10.73
C GLN A 7 -61.61 8.14 11.63
N ALA A 8 -60.60 7.37 12.05
CA ALA A 8 -60.81 6.28 13.00
C ALA A 8 -60.97 6.87 14.42
N THR A 9 -62.15 6.68 15.00
CA THR A 9 -62.38 7.03 16.41
C THR A 9 -61.57 6.08 17.31
N LEU A 10 -60.72 6.66 18.16
CA LEU A 10 -59.92 5.95 19.14
C LEU A 10 -60.72 5.69 20.41
N SER A 11 -61.42 6.71 20.92
CA SER A 11 -62.36 6.55 22.05
C SER A 11 -63.44 7.62 21.99
N GLN A 12 -64.64 7.33 22.49
CA GLN A 12 -65.74 8.30 22.60
C GLN A 12 -66.32 8.24 24.02
N GLN A 13 -66.49 9.40 24.66
CA GLN A 13 -67.15 9.55 25.95
C GLN A 13 -68.36 10.47 25.76
N VAL A 14 -69.55 9.96 26.11
CA VAL A 14 -70.81 10.71 26.08
C VAL A 14 -71.28 10.88 27.53
N THR A 15 -71.51 12.12 27.94
CA THR A 15 -72.08 12.49 29.24
C THR A 15 -73.42 13.16 29.00
N GLU A 16 -74.50 12.54 29.48
CA GLU A 16 -75.86 13.08 29.41
C GLU A 16 -76.33 13.40 30.83
N GLU A 17 -76.64 14.67 31.07
CA GLU A 17 -77.28 15.15 32.29
C GLU A 17 -78.69 15.63 31.92
N GLN A 18 -79.69 14.95 32.45
CA GLN A 18 -81.09 15.37 32.34
C GLN A 18 -81.63 15.60 33.75
N SER A 19 -82.12 16.80 34.02
CA SER A 19 -82.85 17.09 35.24
C SER A 19 -84.21 17.65 34.91
N GLU A 20 -85.24 16.96 35.40
CA GLU A 20 -86.63 17.37 35.30
C GLU A 20 -87.11 17.68 36.72
N SER A 21 -87.34 18.95 37.02
CA SER A 21 -87.90 19.36 38.31
C SER A 21 -89.39 19.58 38.16
N THR A 22 -90.20 18.66 38.70
CA THR A 22 -91.63 18.86 38.87
C THR A 22 -91.87 19.58 40.19
N SER A 23 -92.25 20.85 40.14
CA SER A 23 -92.75 21.59 41.30
C SER A 23 -94.15 21.07 41.65
N GLY A 24 -94.21 19.96 42.38
CA GLY A 24 -95.45 19.41 42.93
C GLY A 24 -95.83 20.14 44.22
N THR A 25 -96.94 20.87 44.21
CA THR A 25 -97.61 21.33 45.43
C THR A 25 -97.87 20.12 46.34
N SER A 26 -97.30 20.15 47.54
CA SER A 26 -97.55 19.18 48.60
C SER A 26 -99.05 19.12 48.89
N GLY A 27 -99.69 18.01 48.56
CA GLY A 27 -101.10 17.78 48.84
C GLY A 27 -101.33 17.63 50.34
N LEU A 28 -102.03 18.59 50.95
CA LEU A 28 -102.55 18.49 52.31
C LEU A 28 -103.57 17.34 52.37
N THR A 29 -103.28 16.30 53.13
CA THR A 29 -104.27 15.31 53.57
C THR A 29 -105.15 15.94 54.66
N GLY A 30 -106.44 16.18 54.37
CA GLY A 30 -107.37 16.75 55.35
C GLY A 30 -108.83 16.73 54.88
N VAL A 31 -109.53 15.66 55.30
CA VAL A 31 -110.97 15.45 55.56
C VAL A 31 -111.99 16.47 55.03
N GLU A 32 -113.06 15.94 54.40
CA GLU A 32 -114.29 16.62 53.98
C GLU A 32 -114.80 17.67 54.99
N GLY A 33 -114.89 18.92 54.53
CA GLY A 33 -115.46 20.03 55.28
C GLY A 33 -116.01 21.09 54.34
N ASN A 34 -117.31 21.04 54.11
CA ASN A 34 -118.14 22.00 53.37
C ASN A 34 -117.95 23.45 53.89
N VAL A 35 -117.03 24.21 53.29
CA VAL A 35 -116.96 25.68 53.45
C VAL A 35 -116.68 26.32 52.10
N GLY A 36 -117.64 27.10 51.60
CA GLY A 36 -117.58 27.80 50.31
C GLY A 36 -116.57 28.95 50.31
N ILE A 37 -115.31 28.64 49.97
CA ILE A 37 -114.28 29.63 49.68
C ILE A 37 -114.05 29.63 48.15
N PRO A 38 -114.16 30.78 47.45
CA PRO A 38 -113.84 30.82 46.03
C PRO A 38 -112.33 30.55 45.83
N TYR A 39 -112.04 29.36 45.31
CA TYR A 39 -110.70 28.95 44.91
C TYR A 39 -110.39 29.54 43.53
N TYR A 40 -109.38 30.39 43.45
CA TYR A 40 -108.80 30.86 42.20
C TYR A 40 -107.63 29.94 41.84
N PRO A 41 -107.66 29.19 40.72
CA PRO A 41 -106.48 28.43 40.31
C PRO A 41 -105.37 29.41 39.91
N ALA A 42 -104.27 29.40 40.67
CA ALA A 42 -103.04 30.06 40.27
C ALA A 42 -102.52 29.36 39.01
N GLY A 43 -102.43 30.12 37.91
CA GLY A 43 -101.89 29.65 36.66
C GLY A 43 -100.39 29.40 36.71
N GLY A 44 -99.94 28.44 35.91
CA GLY A 44 -98.54 28.25 35.53
C GLY A 44 -97.87 27.07 36.20
N GLN A 45 -98.13 25.86 35.70
CA GLN A 45 -97.23 24.73 35.91
C GLN A 45 -96.03 24.92 34.97
N GLY A 46 -94.98 25.57 35.47
CA GLY A 46 -93.69 25.65 34.79
C GLY A 46 -92.91 24.36 35.05
N SER A 47 -92.68 23.59 33.99
CA SER A 47 -91.72 22.49 33.98
C SER A 47 -90.38 23.06 33.54
N ASP A 48 -89.40 23.12 34.45
CA ASP A 48 -88.02 23.40 34.08
C ASP A 48 -87.35 22.09 33.69
N THR A 49 -87.11 21.94 32.38
CA THR A 49 -86.39 20.81 31.81
C THR A 49 -84.99 21.27 31.42
N TYR A 50 -83.98 20.76 32.12
CA TYR A 50 -82.57 20.96 31.77
C TYR A 50 -82.02 19.69 31.16
N SER A 51 -81.42 19.82 29.98
CA SER A 51 -80.72 18.74 29.29
C SER A 51 -79.36 19.26 28.84
N ARG A 52 -78.31 18.53 29.18
CA ARG A 52 -76.94 18.76 28.72
C ARG A 52 -76.37 17.45 28.19
N THR A 53 -75.91 17.49 26.94
CA THR A 53 -75.17 16.38 26.32
C THR A 53 -73.77 16.87 25.99
N GLU A 54 -72.74 16.22 26.52
CA GLU A 54 -71.33 16.49 26.25
C GLU A 54 -70.69 15.24 25.63
N THR A 55 -70.13 15.37 24.42
CA THR A 55 -69.47 14.27 23.71
C THR A 55 -68.01 14.61 23.45
N ILE A 56 -67.09 13.84 24.02
CA ILE A 56 -65.65 13.94 23.80
C ILE A 56 -65.24 12.75 22.93
N THR A 57 -64.80 13.03 21.70
CA THR A 57 -64.32 12.00 20.76
C THR A 57 -62.82 12.18 20.56
N ASN A 58 -62.04 11.17 20.93
CA ASN A 58 -60.61 11.08 20.61
C ASN A 58 -60.46 10.36 19.28
N TYR A 59 -59.71 10.96 18.37
CA TYR A 59 -59.40 10.41 17.05
C TYR A 59 -57.98 9.87 17.02
N MET A 60 -57.78 8.78 16.29
CA MET A 60 -56.44 8.31 15.99
C MET A 60 -55.83 9.21 14.92
N VAL A 61 -54.67 9.80 15.19
CA VAL A 61 -53.92 10.57 14.18
C VAL A 61 -53.14 9.58 13.32
N ASP A 62 -53.28 9.70 12.00
CA ASP A 62 -52.53 8.88 11.06
C ASP A 62 -51.03 9.18 11.18
N GLN A 63 -50.24 8.17 11.52
CA GLN A 63 -48.77 8.27 11.56
C GLN A 63 -48.18 7.53 10.36
N THR A 64 -47.48 8.25 9.50
CA THR A 64 -46.68 7.65 8.42
C THR A 64 -45.20 7.79 8.76
N GLU A 65 -44.55 6.69 9.15
CA GLU A 65 -43.10 6.64 9.35
C GLU A 65 -42.40 6.18 8.08
N ARG A 66 -41.48 6.99 7.55
CA ARG A 66 -40.67 6.64 6.38
C ARG A 66 -39.20 6.52 6.78
N LYS A 67 -38.69 5.29 6.80
CA LYS A 67 -37.25 5.03 6.95
C LYS A 67 -36.59 4.94 5.57
N VAL A 68 -35.74 5.92 5.25
CA VAL A 68 -34.96 5.93 4.00
C VAL A 68 -33.55 5.46 4.32
N VAL A 69 -33.16 4.31 3.78
CA VAL A 69 -31.78 3.82 3.85
C VAL A 69 -31.10 4.19 2.53
N GLN A 70 -30.18 5.15 2.57
CA GLN A 70 -29.38 5.51 1.40
C GLN A 70 -28.12 4.65 1.34
N ALA A 71 -27.79 4.14 0.15
CA ALA A 71 -26.54 3.44 -0.06
C ALA A 71 -25.37 4.45 -0.04
N PRO A 72 -24.22 4.12 0.57
CA PRO A 72 -23.04 4.96 0.50
C PRO A 72 -22.50 5.03 -0.94
N GLY A 73 -22.03 6.19 -1.37
CA GLY A 73 -21.48 6.42 -2.73
C GLY A 73 -22.39 7.21 -3.67
N GLN A 74 -23.47 7.83 -3.17
CA GLN A 74 -24.24 8.77 -3.98
C GLN A 74 -23.40 10.02 -4.32
N ILE A 75 -23.41 10.42 -5.59
CA ILE A 75 -22.78 11.66 -6.04
C ILE A 75 -23.61 12.83 -5.54
N THR A 76 -23.00 13.75 -4.79
CA THR A 76 -23.66 14.94 -4.24
C THR A 76 -23.47 16.18 -5.10
N ARG A 77 -22.41 16.22 -5.92
CA ARG A 77 -22.11 17.31 -6.87
C ARG A 77 -21.08 16.86 -7.90
N LEU A 78 -21.26 17.29 -9.14
CA LEU A 78 -20.29 17.16 -10.21
C LEU A 78 -19.75 18.52 -10.65
N SER A 79 -18.45 18.59 -10.95
CA SER A 79 -17.82 19.79 -11.51
C SER A 79 -16.90 19.38 -12.65
N THR A 80 -17.22 19.84 -13.86
CA THR A 80 -16.51 19.45 -15.09
C THR A 80 -16.00 20.69 -15.80
N ALA A 81 -14.70 20.72 -16.09
CA ALA A 81 -14.08 21.74 -16.91
C ALA A 81 -13.54 21.10 -18.18
N VAL A 82 -13.85 21.68 -19.34
CA VAL A 82 -13.42 21.20 -20.64
C VAL A 82 -12.73 22.34 -21.36
N ILE A 83 -11.49 22.12 -21.78
CA ILE A 83 -10.76 23.07 -22.62
C ILE A 83 -10.54 22.40 -23.97
N ILE A 84 -10.87 23.13 -25.04
CA ILE A 84 -10.76 22.65 -26.42
C ILE A 84 -9.66 23.44 -27.12
N ASN A 85 -8.79 22.72 -27.82
CA ASN A 85 -7.75 23.35 -28.62
C ASN A 85 -8.34 23.97 -29.89
N GLY A 86 -8.30 25.28 -29.98
CA GLY A 86 -8.76 26.03 -31.16
C GLY A 86 -9.57 27.27 -30.80
N MET A 87 -10.02 27.99 -31.84
CA MET A 87 -11.03 29.03 -31.72
C MET A 87 -12.36 28.44 -32.16
N LEU A 88 -13.31 28.37 -31.22
CA LEU A 88 -14.68 27.94 -31.49
C LEU A 88 -15.62 29.14 -31.41
N ASN A 89 -16.70 29.06 -32.17
CA ASN A 89 -17.79 30.02 -32.09
C ASN A 89 -18.72 29.66 -30.92
N GLU A 90 -19.47 30.64 -30.42
CA GLU A 90 -20.40 30.45 -29.29
C GLU A 90 -21.38 29.27 -29.53
N GLU A 91 -21.89 29.12 -30.75
CA GLU A 91 -22.79 28.00 -31.10
C GLU A 91 -22.12 26.63 -30.94
N GLU A 92 -20.85 26.50 -31.30
CA GLU A 92 -20.09 25.26 -31.16
C GLU A 92 -19.78 24.96 -29.69
N ILE A 93 -19.46 26.00 -28.91
CA ILE A 93 -19.27 25.90 -27.45
C ILE A 93 -20.55 25.39 -26.79
N GLN A 94 -21.72 25.95 -27.13
CA GLN A 94 -23.01 25.49 -26.60
C GLN A 94 -23.32 24.05 -27.01
N ARG A 95 -23.02 23.68 -28.26
CA ARG A 95 -23.18 22.29 -28.72
C ARG A 95 -22.32 21.33 -27.92
N ILE A 96 -21.04 21.66 -27.71
CA ILE A 96 -20.14 20.81 -26.92
C ILE A 96 -20.58 20.75 -25.46
N ARG A 97 -21.01 21.88 -24.89
CA ARG A 97 -21.57 21.92 -23.54
C ARG A 97 -22.74 20.93 -23.39
N SER A 98 -23.68 20.94 -24.33
CA SER A 98 -24.83 20.02 -24.33
C SER A 98 -24.43 18.54 -24.42
N LEU A 99 -23.37 18.24 -25.19
CA LEU A 99 -22.83 16.89 -25.31
C LEU A 99 -22.17 16.44 -24.00
N VAL A 100 -21.42 17.34 -23.36
CA VAL A 100 -20.79 17.08 -22.06
C VAL A 100 -21.87 16.90 -20.98
N GLU A 101 -22.90 17.73 -20.95
CA GLU A 101 -24.06 17.62 -20.04
C GLU A 101 -24.70 16.23 -20.13
N ALA A 102 -24.96 15.75 -21.35
CA ALA A 102 -25.52 14.41 -21.57
C ALA A 102 -24.56 13.28 -21.18
N ALA A 103 -23.26 13.44 -21.46
CA ALA A 103 -22.25 12.40 -21.17
C ALA A 103 -22.00 12.22 -19.68
N VAL A 104 -22.04 13.30 -18.89
CA VAL A 104 -21.74 13.25 -17.46
C VAL A 104 -22.97 13.09 -16.57
N GLY A 105 -24.17 13.17 -17.16
CA GLY A 105 -25.42 13.13 -16.40
C GLY A 105 -25.58 14.37 -15.52
N TYR A 106 -25.46 15.55 -16.14
CA TYR A 106 -25.62 16.84 -15.47
C TYR A 106 -26.99 16.96 -14.81
N ASP A 107 -26.99 17.32 -13.53
CA ASP A 107 -28.20 17.59 -12.76
C ASP A 107 -28.13 18.97 -12.08
N PRO A 108 -28.97 19.94 -12.50
CA PRO A 108 -28.99 21.27 -11.88
C PRO A 108 -29.50 21.26 -10.43
N LEU A 109 -30.33 20.27 -10.04
CA LEU A 109 -30.83 20.14 -8.67
C LEU A 109 -29.75 19.62 -7.72
N ARG A 110 -28.79 18.85 -8.26
CA ARG A 110 -27.59 18.40 -7.54
C ARG A 110 -26.56 19.53 -7.36
N GLY A 111 -26.72 20.64 -8.09
CA GLY A 111 -25.79 21.77 -8.07
C GLY A 111 -24.54 21.54 -8.91
N ASP A 112 -24.67 20.74 -9.97
CA ASP A 112 -23.57 20.46 -10.89
C ASP A 112 -23.15 21.70 -11.66
N GLN A 113 -21.88 21.75 -12.07
CA GLN A 113 -21.32 22.86 -12.85
C GLN A 113 -20.47 22.35 -14.00
N ILE A 114 -20.65 22.97 -15.17
CA ILE A 114 -19.89 22.67 -16.39
C ILE A 114 -19.38 23.97 -16.99
N THR A 115 -18.07 24.01 -17.23
CA THR A 115 -17.39 25.14 -17.89
C THR A 115 -16.67 24.61 -19.12
N VAL A 116 -16.92 25.26 -20.26
CA VAL A 116 -16.29 24.92 -21.54
C VAL A 116 -15.58 26.17 -22.05
N GLU A 117 -14.29 26.04 -22.32
CA GLU A 117 -13.46 27.13 -22.84
C GLU A 117 -12.71 26.67 -24.09
N SER A 118 -12.48 27.58 -25.03
CA SER A 118 -11.68 27.32 -26.23
C SER A 118 -10.46 28.21 -26.24
N MET A 119 -9.28 27.60 -26.31
CA MET A 119 -8.01 28.32 -26.43
C MET A 119 -7.02 27.50 -27.25
N PHE A 120 -6.05 28.16 -27.86
CA PHE A 120 -4.94 27.44 -28.47
C PHE A 120 -4.04 26.88 -27.38
N PHE A 121 -3.75 25.59 -27.47
CA PHE A 121 -2.77 24.98 -26.59
C PHE A 121 -1.39 25.39 -27.09
N GLU A 122 -0.52 25.78 -26.16
CA GLU A 122 0.89 25.87 -26.49
C GLU A 122 1.39 24.46 -26.76
N THR A 123 1.61 24.15 -28.03
CA THR A 123 2.45 23.03 -28.42
C THR A 123 3.85 23.42 -27.98
N GLY A 124 4.21 23.13 -26.73
CA GLY A 124 5.58 23.26 -26.26
C GLY A 124 6.51 22.63 -27.29
N GLU A 125 7.67 23.26 -27.52
CA GLU A 125 8.68 22.87 -28.52
C GLU A 125 8.57 21.38 -28.79
N GLU A 126 8.01 21.05 -29.96
CA GLU A 126 7.80 19.71 -30.51
C GLU A 126 8.66 18.73 -29.76
N LEU A 127 8.10 18.07 -28.73
CA LEU A 127 8.82 17.32 -27.68
C LEU A 127 10.11 16.81 -28.29
N LEU A 128 11.19 17.59 -28.12
CA LEU A 128 12.45 17.30 -28.82
C LEU A 128 12.67 15.84 -28.52
N PRO A 129 12.84 14.97 -29.53
CA PRO A 129 12.88 13.54 -29.33
C PRO A 129 13.81 13.35 -28.14
N LEU A 130 13.24 12.84 -27.02
CA LEU A 130 14.00 12.66 -25.79
C LEU A 130 15.34 12.11 -26.24
N PRO A 131 16.47 12.77 -25.93
CA PRO A 131 17.76 12.34 -26.44
C PRO A 131 17.79 10.84 -26.20
N PRO A 132 18.03 10.02 -27.26
CA PRO A 132 17.92 8.58 -27.15
C PRO A 132 18.62 8.21 -25.88
N VAL A 133 17.89 7.60 -24.93
CA VAL A 133 18.46 7.16 -23.66
C VAL A 133 19.72 6.45 -24.07
N GLU A 134 20.88 7.02 -23.72
CA GLU A 134 22.16 6.46 -24.09
C GLU A 134 22.18 5.10 -23.42
N GLU A 135 21.77 4.06 -24.16
CA GLU A 135 21.97 2.69 -23.76
C GLU A 135 23.46 2.61 -23.50
N GLU A 136 23.84 2.48 -22.22
CA GLU A 136 25.25 2.39 -21.86
C GLU A 136 25.88 1.37 -22.82
N PRO A 137 26.94 1.76 -23.55
CA PRO A 137 27.48 0.91 -24.58
C PRO A 137 27.79 -0.43 -23.94
N ALA A 138 27.13 -1.49 -24.43
CA ALA A 138 27.38 -2.85 -23.98
C ALA A 138 28.90 -3.05 -23.95
N PRO A 139 29.47 -3.58 -22.85
CA PRO A 139 30.91 -3.61 -22.66
C PRO A 139 31.57 -4.22 -23.90
N GLU A 140 32.37 -3.42 -24.61
CA GLU A 140 33.02 -3.87 -25.83
C GLU A 140 33.77 -5.18 -25.55
N PRO A 141 33.66 -6.20 -26.42
CA PRO A 141 34.34 -7.46 -26.20
C PRO A 141 35.84 -7.19 -26.18
N ARG A 142 36.43 -7.22 -24.99
CA ARG A 142 37.87 -7.00 -24.80
C ARG A 142 38.62 -7.95 -25.74
N PRO A 143 39.54 -7.46 -26.59
CA PRO A 143 40.23 -8.28 -27.58
C PRO A 143 41.09 -9.34 -26.89
N TRP A 144 40.56 -10.57 -26.82
CA TRP A 144 41.19 -11.76 -26.22
C TRP A 144 42.51 -12.15 -26.90
N TRP A 145 42.78 -11.61 -28.09
CA TRP A 145 43.96 -11.88 -28.89
C TRP A 145 45.27 -11.57 -28.15
N HIS A 146 45.30 -10.57 -27.26
CA HIS A 146 46.51 -10.27 -26.48
C HIS A 146 46.92 -11.42 -25.55
N TYR A 147 45.94 -12.10 -24.95
CA TYR A 147 46.19 -13.30 -24.12
C TYR A 147 46.60 -14.49 -24.97
N ALA A 148 46.02 -14.65 -26.17
CA ALA A 148 46.44 -15.68 -27.12
C ALA A 148 47.90 -15.51 -27.58
N VAL A 149 48.30 -14.27 -27.90
CA VAL A 149 49.68 -13.93 -28.28
C VAL A 149 50.64 -14.12 -27.11
N ALA A 150 50.28 -13.65 -25.90
CA ALA A 150 51.09 -13.83 -24.71
C ALA A 150 51.27 -15.32 -24.34
N GLY A 151 50.20 -16.12 -24.44
CA GLY A 151 50.24 -17.56 -24.23
C GLY A 151 51.12 -18.28 -25.25
N GLY A 152 50.99 -17.90 -26.54
CA GLY A 152 51.84 -18.44 -27.60
C GLY A 152 53.33 -18.14 -27.38
N ALA A 153 53.67 -16.90 -27.02
CA ALA A 153 55.04 -16.49 -26.73
C ALA A 153 55.63 -17.26 -25.52
N ALA A 154 54.84 -17.46 -24.46
CA ALA A 154 55.25 -18.24 -23.29
C ALA A 154 55.51 -19.72 -23.64
N LEU A 155 54.70 -20.31 -24.52
CA LEU A 155 54.84 -21.70 -24.96
C LEU A 155 56.12 -21.89 -25.79
N VAL A 156 56.41 -20.95 -26.70
CA VAL A 156 57.67 -20.95 -27.48
C VAL A 156 58.87 -20.80 -26.56
N LEU A 157 58.82 -19.90 -25.58
CA LEU A 157 59.90 -19.73 -24.60
C LEU A 157 60.14 -21.01 -23.78
N ALA A 158 59.07 -21.65 -23.31
CA ALA A 158 59.15 -22.92 -22.59
C ALA A 158 59.76 -24.03 -23.46
N LEU A 159 59.38 -24.11 -24.74
CA LEU A 159 59.95 -25.06 -25.70
C LEU A 159 61.46 -24.83 -25.90
N VAL A 160 61.89 -23.58 -26.04
CA VAL A 160 63.32 -23.22 -26.19
C VAL A 160 64.09 -23.61 -24.93
N ILE A 161 63.59 -23.28 -23.74
CA ILE A 161 64.21 -23.66 -22.46
C ILE A 161 64.31 -25.18 -22.36
N PHE A 162 63.24 -25.91 -22.69
CA PHE A 162 63.23 -27.37 -22.68
C PHE A 162 64.29 -27.98 -23.62
N LEU A 163 64.41 -27.46 -24.85
CA LEU A 163 65.41 -27.92 -25.81
C LEU A 163 66.84 -27.63 -25.34
N VAL A 164 67.09 -26.46 -24.73
CA VAL A 164 68.41 -26.10 -24.18
C VAL A 164 68.77 -27.02 -23.01
N VAL A 165 67.85 -27.28 -22.08
CA VAL A 165 68.07 -28.21 -20.96
C VAL A 165 68.33 -29.62 -21.46
N ARG A 166 67.54 -30.10 -22.43
CA ARG A 166 67.72 -31.42 -23.05
C ARG A 166 69.09 -31.53 -23.73
N ARG A 167 69.51 -30.49 -24.46
CA ARG A 167 70.83 -30.46 -25.12
C ARG A 167 71.98 -30.44 -24.11
N ARG A 168 71.85 -29.68 -23.02
CA ARG A 168 72.85 -29.66 -21.93
C ARG A 168 72.93 -31.01 -21.22
N ARG A 169 71.80 -31.68 -20.95
CA ARG A 169 71.78 -33.03 -20.36
C ARG A 169 72.47 -34.05 -21.27
N LYS A 170 72.18 -34.03 -22.58
CA LYS A 170 72.87 -34.91 -23.55
C LYS A 170 74.37 -34.65 -23.65
N ARG A 171 74.81 -33.39 -23.55
CA ARG A 171 76.25 -33.05 -23.51
C ARG A 171 76.94 -33.54 -22.24
N ARG A 172 76.29 -33.40 -21.07
CA ARG A 172 76.82 -33.94 -19.81
C ARG A 172 76.91 -35.47 -19.81
N ALA A 173 75.94 -36.15 -20.42
CA ALA A 173 75.99 -37.61 -20.59
C ALA A 173 77.04 -38.09 -21.62
N ALA A 174 77.48 -37.21 -22.54
CA ALA A 174 78.59 -37.48 -23.45
C ALA A 174 79.97 -37.08 -22.87
N GLU A 175 79.98 -36.46 -21.68
CA GLU A 175 81.14 -36.03 -20.92
C GLU A 175 81.29 -36.86 -19.63
N GLU A 176 80.80 -38.09 -19.65
CA GLU A 176 81.24 -39.17 -18.76
C GLU A 176 82.26 -40.02 -19.54
N ILE A 177 83.53 -39.69 -19.31
CA ILE A 177 84.70 -40.27 -19.97
C ILE A 177 84.92 -41.71 -19.47
N PRO A 178 85.18 -42.70 -20.35
CA PRO A 178 85.57 -44.05 -19.95
C PRO A 178 86.96 -44.02 -19.29
N VAL A 179 87.04 -44.54 -18.06
CA VAL A 179 88.26 -44.60 -17.24
C VAL A 179 89.13 -45.79 -17.68
N VAL A 180 90.34 -45.51 -18.16
CA VAL A 180 91.42 -46.50 -18.38
C VAL A 180 92.62 -46.15 -17.47
N PRO A 181 93.20 -47.11 -16.70
CA PRO A 181 94.29 -46.88 -15.72
C PRO A 181 95.66 -46.46 -16.30
N PRO A 182 96.61 -45.96 -15.47
CA PRO A 182 97.52 -44.87 -15.82
C PRO A 182 99.00 -45.25 -16.09
N GLU A 183 99.65 -44.44 -16.93
CA GLU A 183 101.10 -44.13 -16.87
C GLU A 183 101.31 -42.60 -16.99
N PRO A 184 102.37 -42.05 -16.35
CA PRO A 184 102.24 -40.81 -15.59
C PRO A 184 102.81 -39.59 -16.30
N MET A 185 102.17 -38.43 -16.15
CA MET A 185 102.87 -37.17 -15.91
C MET A 185 101.96 -36.15 -15.23
N GLN A 186 102.56 -35.49 -14.24
CA GLN A 186 101.96 -34.76 -13.13
C GLN A 186 101.57 -33.34 -13.53
N ILE A 187 100.56 -32.77 -12.87
CA ILE A 187 100.45 -31.38 -12.32
C ILE A 187 99.12 -31.32 -11.50
N PRO A 188 99.07 -30.66 -10.33
CA PRO A 188 98.34 -31.14 -9.15
C PRO A 188 96.88 -30.64 -9.04
N LYS A 189 96.02 -31.51 -8.50
CA LYS A 189 94.64 -31.22 -8.11
C LYS A 189 94.60 -30.92 -6.61
N VAL A 190 94.35 -29.66 -6.24
CA VAL A 190 94.01 -29.29 -4.86
C VAL A 190 92.49 -29.20 -4.79
N VAL A 191 91.85 -30.19 -4.17
CA VAL A 191 90.48 -30.08 -3.65
C VAL A 191 90.61 -30.23 -2.14
N PRO A 192 90.44 -29.17 -1.34
CA PRO A 192 90.48 -29.29 0.11
C PRO A 192 89.29 -30.12 0.59
N GLU A 193 89.61 -31.16 1.33
CA GLU A 193 88.70 -32.01 2.09
C GLU A 193 87.95 -31.12 3.11
N LEU A 194 86.61 -31.04 2.99
CA LEU A 194 85.78 -30.23 3.90
C LEU A 194 86.03 -30.68 5.34
N THR A 195 86.58 -29.75 6.12
CA THR A 195 86.98 -29.87 7.52
C THR A 195 85.84 -30.38 8.41
N MET A 196 86.17 -31.11 9.49
CA MET A 196 85.23 -31.62 10.51
C MET A 196 84.22 -30.54 10.99
N GLU A 197 84.63 -29.27 10.95
CA GLU A 197 83.80 -28.12 11.33
C GLU A 197 82.62 -27.85 10.37
N GLU A 198 82.79 -28.08 9.06
CA GLU A 198 81.71 -27.92 8.08
C GLU A 198 80.70 -29.07 8.17
N LYS A 199 81.16 -30.28 8.47
CA LYS A 199 80.26 -31.42 8.75
C LYS A 199 79.40 -31.15 9.98
N ALA A 200 79.99 -30.61 11.05
CA ALA A 200 79.25 -30.23 12.26
C ALA A 200 78.24 -29.09 12.01
N ARG A 201 78.54 -28.13 11.12
CA ARG A 201 77.58 -27.08 10.73
C ARG A 201 76.40 -27.66 9.95
N VAL A 202 76.66 -28.55 9.00
CA VAL A 202 75.61 -29.23 8.23
C VAL A 202 74.72 -30.08 9.15
N GLU A 203 75.30 -30.73 10.16
CA GLU A 203 74.54 -31.51 11.14
C GLU A 203 73.69 -30.63 12.07
N LYS A 204 74.24 -29.50 12.55
CA LYS A 204 73.47 -28.50 13.32
C LYS A 204 72.29 -27.94 12.51
N GLN A 205 72.49 -27.66 11.22
CA GLN A 205 71.43 -27.17 10.34
C GLN A 205 70.31 -28.21 10.13
N LYS A 206 70.68 -29.49 9.98
CA LYS A 206 69.69 -30.58 9.92
C LYS A 206 68.88 -30.68 11.22
N LYS A 207 69.54 -30.58 12.38
CA LYS A 207 68.86 -30.64 13.69
C LYS A 207 67.89 -29.49 13.92
N ILE A 208 68.21 -28.29 13.42
CA ILE A 208 67.28 -27.14 13.45
C ILE A 208 66.07 -27.39 12.54
N THR A 209 66.29 -27.97 11.35
CA THR A 209 65.20 -28.28 10.41
C THR A 209 64.27 -29.36 10.95
N ASP A 210 64.80 -30.36 11.65
CA ASP A 210 63.99 -31.41 12.28
C ASP A 210 63.15 -30.87 13.45
N ILE A 211 63.70 -29.96 14.28
CA ILE A 211 62.94 -29.34 15.37
C ILE A 211 61.76 -28.51 14.84
N ILE A 212 61.95 -27.77 13.74
CA ILE A 212 60.87 -27.00 13.08
C ILE A 212 59.78 -27.95 12.57
N ARG A 213 60.15 -29.15 12.13
CA ARG A 213 59.23 -30.14 11.58
C ARG A 213 58.44 -30.90 12.65
N GLU A 214 59.06 -31.19 13.79
CA GLU A 214 58.42 -31.90 14.90
C GLU A 214 57.56 -30.98 15.78
N LYS A 215 57.97 -29.72 15.96
CA LYS A 215 57.27 -28.76 16.84
C LYS A 215 57.02 -27.42 16.15
N PRO A 216 56.06 -27.36 15.21
CA PRO A 216 55.75 -26.12 14.50
C PRO A 216 55.25 -25.01 15.44
N GLU A 217 54.56 -25.35 16.53
CA GLU A 217 54.01 -24.37 17.48
C GLU A 217 55.11 -23.57 18.20
N GLU A 218 56.21 -24.21 18.63
CA GLU A 218 57.35 -23.53 19.27
C GLU A 218 58.11 -22.64 18.27
N ALA A 219 58.28 -23.09 17.02
CA ALA A 219 58.94 -22.31 15.96
C ALA A 219 58.13 -21.04 15.60
N VAL A 220 56.80 -21.12 15.61
CA VAL A 220 55.93 -19.97 15.37
C VAL A 220 55.96 -18.99 16.55
N MET A 221 56.08 -19.45 17.80
CA MET A 221 56.24 -18.54 18.95
C MET A 221 57.55 -17.74 18.86
N LEU A 222 58.65 -18.36 18.45
CA LEU A 222 59.93 -17.66 18.28
C LEU A 222 59.89 -16.65 17.13
N LEU A 223 59.28 -17.02 16.00
CA LEU A 223 59.04 -16.08 14.89
C LEU A 223 58.11 -14.94 15.30
N ARG A 224 57.09 -15.20 16.11
CA ARG A 224 56.17 -14.18 16.60
C ARG A 224 56.84 -13.22 17.58
N ALA A 225 57.74 -13.71 18.44
CA ALA A 225 58.53 -12.86 19.34
C ALA A 225 59.46 -11.92 18.55
N TRP A 226 60.16 -12.46 17.55
CA TRP A 226 61.02 -11.66 16.66
C TRP A 226 60.24 -10.64 15.82
N LEU A 227 59.04 -11.01 15.36
CA LEU A 227 58.17 -10.11 14.59
C LEU A 227 57.46 -9.06 15.47
N SER A 228 57.44 -9.24 16.79
CA SER A 228 56.88 -8.28 17.75
C SER A 228 57.91 -7.33 18.37
N GLU A 229 59.18 -7.45 17.97
CA GLU A 229 60.30 -6.61 18.46
C GLU A 229 60.74 -5.57 17.41
N GLU A 230 59.90 -5.30 16.40
CA GLU A 230 59.97 -4.15 15.49
C GLU A 230 58.69 -3.29 15.55
#